data_AF-A0A927SP86-F1
#
_entry.id   AF-A0A927SP86-F1
#
_cell.length_a   1.000
_cell.length_b   1.000
_cell.length_c   1.000
_cell.angle_alpha   90.00
_cell.angle_beta   90.00
_cell.angle_gamma   90.00
#
_symmetry.space_group_name_H-M   'P 1'
#
loop_
_entity.id
_entity.type
_entity.pdbx_description
1 polymer ?
#
loop_
_entity_poly.entity_id
_entity_poly.type
_entity_poly.pdbx_seq_one_letter_code
_entity_poly.pdbx_strand_id
1 'polypeptide(L)'
;MYSSIICGASWILFVLTVLWMRAAKKWFRAQKKILDKKKKELDDMIMSATDMVHELNNVSDYVVTTIDEKKQEVESTFAEIESRLEECRVMFEGRNVKTENVQVLNEIAEVKSKHAKKQEIDKLFNNGADVEQIAKELGVGKGEVQLIIGMQERLCKVG
;
A
#
# COMPACT_ATOMS: atom_id res chain seq x y z
N MET A 1 -30.76 -91.26 37.62
CA MET A 1 -30.49 -90.98 36.20
C MET A 1 -30.42 -89.48 35.90
N TYR A 2 -31.34 -88.65 36.40
CA TYR A 2 -31.36 -87.20 36.16
C TYR A 2 -30.09 -86.44 36.63
N SER A 3 -29.49 -86.82 37.77
CA SER A 3 -28.30 -86.14 38.29
C SER A 3 -27.11 -86.20 37.35
N SER A 4 -26.92 -87.29 36.61
CA SER A 4 -25.83 -87.43 35.64
C SER A 4 -26.03 -86.58 34.39
N ILE A 5 -27.29 -86.39 33.96
CA ILE A 5 -27.64 -85.58 32.79
C ILE A 5 -27.44 -84.09 33.11
N ILE A 6 -27.81 -83.67 34.32
CA ILE A 6 -27.65 -82.28 34.79
C ILE A 6 -26.17 -81.89 34.83
N CYS A 7 -25.28 -82.74 35.35
CA CYS A 7 -23.84 -82.48 35.37
C CYS A 7 -23.24 -82.30 33.97
N GLY A 8 -23.68 -83.09 32.99
CA GLY A 8 -23.23 -82.95 31.60
C GLY A 8 -23.70 -81.65 30.95
N ALA A 9 -24.95 -81.27 31.17
CA ALA A 9 -25.52 -80.03 30.64
C ALA A 9 -24.82 -78.77 31.20
N SER A 10 -24.46 -78.77 32.48
CA SER A 10 -23.70 -77.67 33.08
C SER A 10 -22.33 -77.47 32.44
N TRP A 11 -21.64 -78.56 32.10
CA TRP A 11 -20.33 -78.48 31.46
C TRP A 11 -20.41 -77.89 30.05
N ILE A 12 -21.44 -78.28 29.28
CA ILE A 12 -21.67 -77.75 27.93
C ILE A 12 -21.95 -76.24 27.98
N LEU A 13 -22.80 -75.78 28.92
CA LEU A 13 -23.07 -74.35 29.12
C LEU A 13 -21.80 -73.59 29.52
N PHE A 14 -20.97 -74.17 30.38
CA PHE A 14 -19.70 -73.57 30.76
C PHE A 14 -18.76 -73.39 29.55
N VAL A 15 -18.66 -74.40 28.69
CA VAL A 15 -17.85 -74.29 27.46
C VAL A 15 -18.39 -73.21 26.52
N LEU A 16 -19.71 -73.12 26.34
CA LEU A 16 -20.34 -72.11 25.49
C LEU A 16 -20.09 -70.69 26.00
N THR A 17 -20.20 -70.44 27.31
CA THR A 17 -19.92 -69.12 27.89
C THR A 17 -18.45 -68.74 27.74
N VAL A 18 -17.52 -69.68 27.91
CA VAL A 18 -16.07 -69.44 27.73
C VAL A 18 -15.75 -69.13 26.26
N LEU A 19 -16.36 -69.82 25.30
CA LEU A 19 -16.19 -69.54 23.87
C LEU A 19 -16.73 -68.17 23.49
N TRP A 20 -17.93 -67.83 23.97
CA TRP A 20 -18.54 -66.51 23.72
C TRP A 20 -17.72 -65.38 24.35
N MET A 21 -17.21 -65.57 25.58
CA MET A 21 -16.33 -64.61 26.24
C MET A 21 -15.02 -64.39 25.49
N ARG A 22 -14.42 -65.44 24.90
CA ARG A 22 -13.23 -65.29 24.05
C ARG A 22 -13.50 -64.48 22.79
N ALA A 23 -14.64 -64.72 22.12
CA ALA A 23 -15.06 -63.95 20.96
C ALA A 23 -15.30 -62.48 21.31
N ALA A 24 -16.06 -62.22 22.37
CA ALA A 24 -16.33 -60.88 22.89
C ALA A 24 -15.03 -60.14 23.25
N LYS A 25 -14.12 -60.80 23.98
CA LYS A 25 -12.83 -60.20 24.38
C LYS A 25 -11.93 -59.87 23.17
N LYS A 26 -12.01 -60.62 22.07
CA LYS A 26 -11.29 -60.28 20.83
C LYS A 26 -11.89 -59.02 20.19
N TRP A 27 -13.21 -58.93 20.11
CA TRP A 27 -13.93 -57.78 19.56
C TRP A 27 -13.70 -56.51 20.38
N PHE A 28 -13.83 -56.56 21.71
CA PHE A 28 -13.55 -55.43 22.59
C PHE A 28 -12.10 -54.94 22.50
N ARG A 29 -11.13 -55.86 22.39
CA ARG A 29 -9.72 -55.48 22.18
C ARG A 29 -9.51 -54.76 20.85
N ALA A 30 -10.20 -55.17 19.79
CA ALA A 30 -10.12 -54.48 18.49
C ALA A 30 -10.69 -53.06 18.58
N GLN A 31 -11.87 -52.89 19.21
CA GLN A 31 -12.48 -51.57 19.41
C GLN A 31 -11.61 -50.66 20.29
N LYS A 32 -11.04 -51.20 21.38
CA LYS A 32 -10.13 -50.44 22.24
C LYS A 32 -8.91 -49.93 21.48
N LYS A 33 -8.31 -50.75 20.61
CA LYS A 33 -7.18 -50.32 19.77
C LYS A 33 -7.54 -49.18 18.82
N ILE A 34 -8.75 -49.20 18.25
CA ILE A 34 -9.23 -48.12 17.38
C ILE A 34 -9.41 -46.83 18.19
N LEU A 35 -10.02 -46.94 19.37
CA LEU A 35 -10.21 -45.81 20.28
C LEU A 35 -8.87 -45.23 20.74
N ASP A 36 -7.91 -46.07 21.14
CA ASP A 36 -6.58 -45.64 21.57
C ASP A 36 -5.82 -44.95 20.42
N LYS A 37 -5.94 -45.45 19.18
CA LYS A 37 -5.39 -44.78 17.99
C LYS A 37 -6.02 -43.41 17.77
N LYS A 38 -7.35 -43.33 17.81
CA LYS A 38 -8.08 -42.06 17.64
C LYS A 38 -7.77 -41.07 18.75
N LYS A 39 -7.63 -41.54 19.98
CA LYS A 39 -7.17 -40.73 21.11
C LYS A 39 -5.77 -40.17 20.85
N LYS A 40 -4.84 -41.01 20.38
CA LYS A 40 -3.47 -40.58 20.06
C LYS A 40 -3.42 -39.59 18.90
N GLU A 41 -4.19 -39.81 17.84
CA GLU A 41 -4.33 -38.87 16.72
C GLU A 41 -4.85 -37.50 17.21
N LEU A 42 -5.81 -37.49 18.14
CA LEU A 42 -6.33 -36.25 18.72
C LEU A 42 -5.29 -35.54 19.60
N ASP A 43 -4.56 -36.29 20.40
CA ASP A 43 -3.49 -35.78 21.27
C ASP A 43 -2.37 -35.13 20.43
N ASP A 44 -1.97 -35.79 19.35
CA ASP A 44 -0.98 -35.28 18.39
C ASP A 44 -1.47 -34.00 17.69
N MET A 45 -2.75 -33.96 17.29
CA MET A 45 -3.34 -32.74 16.71
C MET A 45 -3.40 -31.58 17.72
N ILE A 46 -3.69 -31.86 18.99
CA ILE A 46 -3.69 -30.85 20.06
C ILE A 46 -2.28 -30.36 20.35
N MET A 47 -1.29 -31.26 20.39
CA MET A 47 0.13 -30.88 20.52
C MET A 47 0.55 -29.99 19.36
N SER A 48 0.24 -30.38 18.11
CA SER A 48 0.55 -29.58 16.93
C SER A 48 -0.10 -28.19 16.97
N ALA A 49 -1.35 -28.09 17.43
CA ALA A 49 -2.03 -26.80 17.60
C ALA A 49 -1.37 -25.96 18.72
N THR A 50 -0.89 -26.59 19.79
CA THR A 50 -0.18 -25.91 20.89
C THR A 50 1.15 -25.35 20.43
N ASP A 51 1.92 -26.13 19.68
CA ASP A 51 3.19 -25.70 19.09
C ASP A 51 2.99 -24.51 18.14
N MET A 52 1.93 -24.55 17.32
CA MET A 52 1.57 -23.46 16.41
C MET A 52 1.19 -22.17 17.15
N VAL A 53 0.50 -22.26 18.29
CA VAL A 53 0.21 -21.08 19.14
C VAL A 53 1.51 -20.48 19.67
N HIS A 54 2.47 -21.32 20.05
CA HIS A 54 3.76 -20.85 20.54
C HIS A 54 4.59 -20.18 19.44
N GLU A 55 4.57 -20.72 18.22
CA GLU A 55 5.18 -20.09 17.05
C GLU A 55 4.51 -18.76 16.72
N LEU A 56 3.17 -18.69 16.79
CA LEU A 56 2.43 -17.46 16.57
C LEU A 56 2.80 -16.39 17.60
N ASN A 57 2.96 -16.77 18.86
CA ASN A 57 3.39 -15.83 19.90
C ASN A 57 4.79 -15.27 19.60
N ASN A 58 5.71 -16.10 19.11
CA ASN A 58 7.05 -15.65 18.69
C ASN A 58 7.00 -14.71 17.48
N VAL A 59 6.13 -14.98 16.49
CA VAL A 59 5.92 -14.06 15.36
C VAL A 59 5.28 -12.74 15.83
N SER A 60 4.33 -12.82 16.77
CA SER A 60 3.70 -11.65 17.39
C SER A 60 4.74 -10.77 18.08
N ASP A 61 5.62 -11.35 18.88
CA ASP A 61 6.69 -10.63 19.57
C ASP A 61 7.64 -9.95 18.57
N TYR A 62 8.01 -10.62 17.48
CA TYR A 62 8.84 -10.03 16.42
C TYR A 62 8.15 -8.84 15.72
N VAL A 63 6.88 -8.99 15.35
CA VAL A 63 6.12 -7.91 14.69
C VAL A 63 5.97 -6.71 15.62
N VAL A 64 5.63 -6.94 16.89
CA VAL A 64 5.53 -5.87 17.89
C VAL A 64 6.86 -5.14 18.05
N THR A 65 7.96 -5.88 18.19
CA THR A 65 9.31 -5.28 18.32
C THR A 65 9.67 -4.46 17.09
N THR A 66 9.43 -4.99 15.88
CA THR A 66 9.70 -4.28 14.62
C THR A 66 8.85 -3.01 14.49
N ILE A 67 7.59 -3.05 14.94
CA ILE A 67 6.71 -1.88 14.95
C ILE A 67 7.23 -0.83 15.95
N ASP A 68 7.62 -1.24 17.14
CA ASP A 68 8.15 -0.33 18.15
C ASP A 68 9.47 0.30 17.71
N GLU A 69 10.38 -0.48 17.11
CA GLU A 69 11.63 0.02 16.52
C GLU A 69 11.36 1.05 15.41
N LYS A 70 10.46 0.72 14.47
CA LYS A 70 10.09 1.63 13.37
C LYS A 70 9.38 2.87 13.88
N LYS A 71 8.56 2.74 14.91
CA LYS A 71 7.91 3.88 15.56
C LYS A 71 8.94 4.81 16.18
N GLN A 72 9.92 4.26 16.88
CA GLN A 72 11.01 5.05 17.47
C GLN A 72 11.86 5.73 16.40
N GLU A 73 12.16 5.02 15.29
CA GLU A 73 12.86 5.61 14.14
C GLU A 73 12.06 6.77 13.54
N VAL A 74 10.75 6.60 13.33
CA VAL A 74 9.86 7.66 12.83
C VAL A 74 9.79 8.83 13.80
N GLU A 75 9.64 8.60 15.10
CA GLU A 75 9.64 9.68 16.11
C GLU A 75 10.97 10.44 16.11
N SER A 76 12.10 9.76 15.95
CA SER A 76 13.42 10.40 15.89
C SER A 76 13.61 11.26 14.63
N THR A 77 13.19 10.76 13.47
CA THR A 77 13.26 11.51 12.21
C THR A 77 12.29 12.69 12.23
N PHE A 78 11.13 12.53 12.86
CA PHE A 78 10.16 13.61 13.02
C PHE A 78 10.69 14.71 13.95
N ALA A 79 11.29 14.35 15.09
CA ALA A 79 11.93 15.29 15.99
C ALA A 79 13.10 16.04 15.30
N GLU A 80 13.88 15.36 14.46
CA GLU A 80 14.91 16.00 13.64
C GLU A 80 14.29 16.99 12.63
N ILE A 81 13.21 16.62 11.97
CA ILE A 81 12.50 17.49 11.01
C ILE A 81 11.92 18.71 11.74
N GLU A 82 11.30 18.54 12.90
CA GLU A 82 10.79 19.66 13.71
C GLU A 82 11.92 20.59 14.14
N SER A 83 13.06 20.04 14.58
CA SER A 83 14.25 20.84 14.92
C SER A 83 14.77 21.62 13.72
N ARG A 84 14.86 20.99 12.54
CA ARG A 84 15.29 21.65 11.30
C ARG A 84 14.27 22.66 10.78
N LEU A 85 12.98 22.41 10.99
CA LEU A 85 11.90 23.32 10.64
C LEU A 85 11.96 24.57 11.50
N GLU A 86 12.17 24.41 12.81
CA GLU A 86 12.33 25.54 13.73
C GLU A 86 13.62 26.31 13.45
N GLU A 87 14.73 25.62 13.17
CA GLU A 87 15.98 26.26 12.75
C GLU A 87 15.81 27.05 11.44
N CYS A 88 15.09 26.49 10.46
CA CYS A 88 14.76 27.16 9.20
C CYS A 88 13.82 28.35 9.43
N ARG A 89 12.85 28.23 10.35
CA ARG A 89 11.94 29.31 10.76
C ARG A 89 12.70 30.46 11.42
N VAL A 90 13.62 30.19 12.34
CA VAL A 90 14.48 31.20 12.97
C VAL A 90 15.37 31.91 11.95
N MET A 91 15.91 31.15 10.98
CA MET A 91 16.70 31.72 9.86
C MET A 91 15.86 32.62 8.94
N PHE A 92 14.56 32.35 8.78
CA PHE A 92 13.64 33.15 7.97
C PHE A 92 13.01 34.33 8.72
N GLU A 93 12.73 34.21 10.02
CA GLU A 93 12.19 35.31 10.85
C GLU A 93 13.24 36.44 11.06
N GLY A 94 14.53 36.15 10.88
CA GLY A 94 15.60 37.16 10.79
C GLY A 94 15.66 37.95 9.48
N ARG A 95 14.87 37.58 8.46
CA ARG A 95 14.80 38.29 7.17
C ARG A 95 13.33 38.61 6.88
N ASN A 96 12.87 39.72 7.44
CA ASN A 96 11.62 40.43 7.13
C ASN A 96 11.14 40.19 5.68
N VAL A 97 10.26 39.20 5.47
CA VAL A 97 9.52 39.03 4.21
C VAL A 97 8.41 40.06 4.20
N LYS A 98 8.78 41.32 3.97
CA LYS A 98 7.91 42.28 3.31
C LYS A 98 8.29 42.30 1.84
N THR A 99 7.32 41.92 1.01
CA THR A 99 7.25 42.28 -0.42
C THR A 99 8.14 41.47 -1.37
N GLU A 100 7.72 40.26 -1.76
CA GLU A 100 8.25 39.64 -2.99
C GLU A 100 7.27 38.68 -3.71
N ASN A 101 5.97 38.73 -3.39
CA ASN A 101 4.96 37.90 -4.09
C ASN A 101 3.92 38.72 -4.88
N VAL A 102 4.16 40.02 -5.09
CA VAL A 102 3.28 40.90 -5.90
C VAL A 102 3.96 41.39 -7.20
N GLN A 103 5.28 41.27 -7.33
CA GLN A 103 5.98 41.71 -8.55
C GLN A 103 6.08 40.60 -9.64
N VAL A 104 6.27 39.34 -9.25
CA VAL A 104 6.45 38.23 -10.21
C VAL A 104 5.16 37.95 -11.02
N LEU A 105 3.98 38.17 -10.43
CA LEU A 105 2.70 37.99 -11.14
C LEU A 105 2.44 39.09 -12.19
N ASN A 106 2.89 40.32 -11.94
CA ASN A 106 2.74 41.42 -12.90
C ASN A 106 3.70 41.27 -14.09
N GLU A 107 4.92 40.80 -13.87
CA GLU A 107 5.89 40.61 -14.94
C GLU A 107 5.51 39.45 -15.87
N ILE A 108 4.96 38.35 -15.32
CA ILE A 108 4.44 37.22 -16.13
C ILE A 108 3.19 37.63 -16.92
N ALA A 109 2.32 38.49 -16.36
CA ALA A 109 1.15 39.00 -17.07
C ALA A 109 1.54 39.93 -18.25
N GLU A 110 2.57 40.77 -18.06
CA GLU A 110 3.06 41.68 -19.10
C GLU A 110 3.76 40.93 -20.25
N VAL A 111 4.54 39.88 -19.94
CA VAL A 111 5.20 39.04 -20.95
C VAL A 111 4.18 38.22 -21.75
N LYS A 112 3.11 37.70 -21.13
CA LYS A 112 2.01 37.03 -21.83
C LYS A 112 1.26 37.98 -22.78
N SER A 113 0.97 39.20 -22.34
CA SER A 113 0.32 40.25 -23.14
C SER A 113 1.13 40.57 -24.41
N LYS A 114 2.45 40.75 -24.28
CA LYS A 114 3.33 41.04 -25.43
C LYS A 114 3.42 39.87 -26.42
N HIS A 115 3.44 38.62 -25.93
CA HIS A 115 3.48 37.44 -26.80
C HIS A 115 2.15 37.23 -27.56
N ALA A 116 1.01 37.50 -26.94
CA ALA A 116 -0.30 37.39 -27.59
C ALA A 116 -0.44 38.39 -28.75
N LYS A 117 -0.07 39.66 -28.53
CA LYS A 117 -0.09 40.69 -29.57
C LYS A 117 0.81 40.37 -30.75
N LYS A 118 2.00 39.82 -30.50
CA LYS A 118 2.91 39.38 -31.57
C LYS A 118 2.25 38.30 -32.46
N GLN A 119 1.62 37.29 -31.86
CA GLN A 119 0.97 36.23 -32.64
C GLN A 119 -0.22 36.72 -33.48
N GLU A 120 -0.94 37.73 -33.01
CA GLU A 120 -2.05 38.34 -33.77
C GLU A 120 -1.55 39.18 -34.94
N ILE A 121 -0.47 39.94 -34.74
CA ILE A 121 0.21 40.68 -35.82
C ILE A 121 0.66 39.71 -36.93
N ASP A 122 1.26 38.56 -36.57
CA ASP A 122 1.72 37.56 -37.54
C ASP A 122 0.58 37.00 -38.38
N LYS A 123 -0.58 36.76 -37.78
CA LYS A 123 -1.75 36.22 -38.48
C LYS A 123 -2.31 37.23 -39.48
N LEU A 124 -2.48 38.48 -39.06
CA LEU A 124 -3.03 39.52 -39.94
C LEU A 124 -2.06 39.86 -41.08
N PHE A 125 -0.75 39.88 -40.79
CA PHE A 125 0.27 40.12 -41.81
C PHE A 125 0.33 38.99 -42.85
N ASN A 126 0.30 37.73 -42.43
CA ASN A 126 0.27 36.59 -43.36
C ASN A 126 -1.03 36.53 -44.19
N ASN A 127 -2.11 37.14 -43.70
CA ASN A 127 -3.36 37.32 -44.45
C ASN A 127 -3.31 38.49 -45.44
N GLY A 128 -2.18 39.19 -45.58
CA GLY A 128 -1.97 40.27 -46.53
C GLY A 128 -2.50 41.64 -46.07
N ALA A 129 -2.77 41.82 -44.77
CA ALA A 129 -3.19 43.11 -44.23
C ALA A 129 -2.02 44.12 -44.21
N ASP A 130 -2.32 45.38 -44.54
CA ASP A 130 -1.32 46.45 -44.51
C ASP A 130 -0.99 46.88 -43.07
N VAL A 131 0.26 47.33 -42.85
CA VAL A 131 0.80 47.72 -41.53
C VAL A 131 -0.10 48.73 -40.82
N GLU A 132 -0.75 49.61 -41.57
CA GLU A 132 -1.64 50.64 -41.03
C GLU A 132 -2.97 50.07 -40.53
N GLN A 133 -3.49 49.04 -41.19
CA GLN A 133 -4.72 48.35 -40.80
C GLN A 133 -4.48 47.52 -39.55
N ILE A 134 -3.35 46.79 -39.49
CA ILE A 134 -2.94 46.00 -38.33
C ILE A 134 -2.77 46.90 -37.10
N ALA A 135 -2.11 48.05 -37.27
CA ALA A 135 -1.91 49.03 -36.19
C ALA A 135 -3.25 49.56 -35.66
N LYS A 136 -4.21 49.84 -36.55
CA LYS A 136 -5.53 50.35 -36.18
C LYS A 136 -6.40 49.29 -35.49
N GLU A 137 -6.31 48.05 -35.94
CA GLU A 137 -7.14 46.94 -35.45
C GLU A 137 -6.68 46.39 -34.10
N LEU A 138 -5.36 46.32 -33.87
CA LEU A 138 -4.77 45.85 -32.61
C LEU A 138 -4.44 46.97 -31.62
N GLY A 139 -4.62 48.23 -32.01
CA GLY A 139 -4.27 49.40 -31.19
C GLY A 139 -2.76 49.48 -30.88
N VAL A 140 -1.93 49.00 -31.80
CA VAL A 140 -0.46 48.92 -31.70
C VAL A 140 0.16 50.02 -32.56
N GLY A 141 1.29 50.60 -32.16
CA GLY A 141 1.93 51.65 -32.95
C GLY A 141 2.43 51.12 -34.31
N LYS A 142 2.30 51.91 -35.39
CA LYS A 142 2.80 51.53 -36.74
C LYS A 142 4.29 51.09 -36.71
N GLY A 143 5.10 51.79 -35.90
CA GLY A 143 6.51 51.45 -35.71
C GLY A 143 6.75 50.12 -34.98
N GLU A 144 5.88 49.74 -34.04
CA GLU A 144 5.99 48.46 -33.33
C GLU A 144 5.60 47.30 -34.23
N VAL A 145 4.53 47.44 -35.02
CA VAL A 145 4.12 46.45 -36.01
C VAL A 145 5.25 46.21 -37.03
N GLN A 146 5.82 47.29 -37.57
CA GLN A 146 6.92 47.20 -38.53
C GLN A 146 8.20 46.61 -37.92
N LEU A 147 8.48 46.91 -36.65
CA LEU A 147 9.61 46.33 -35.93
C LEU A 147 9.44 44.81 -35.73
N ILE A 148 8.25 44.36 -35.32
CA ILE A 148 7.96 42.93 -35.09
C ILE A 148 8.11 42.13 -36.39
N ILE A 149 7.48 42.61 -37.48
CA ILE A 149 7.56 41.97 -38.79
C ILE A 149 9.02 41.99 -39.29
N GLY A 150 9.69 43.14 -39.20
CA GLY A 150 11.07 43.29 -39.65
C GLY A 150 12.06 42.43 -38.86
N MET A 151 11.82 42.19 -37.57
CA MET A 151 12.61 41.26 -36.77
C MET A 151 12.38 39.80 -37.20
N GLN A 152 11.16 39.41 -37.54
CA GLN A 152 10.85 38.06 -38.03
C GLN A 152 11.50 37.76 -39.38
N GLU A 153 11.42 38.70 -40.33
CA GLU A 153 12.05 38.54 -41.64
C GLU A 153 13.57 38.36 -41.51
N ARG A 154 14.20 39.03 -40.54
CA ARG A 154 15.63 38.86 -40.26
C ARG A 154 15.95 37.52 -39.63
N LEU A 155 15.10 37.02 -38.73
CA LEU A 155 15.29 35.71 -38.10
C LEU A 155 15.10 34.55 -39.09
N CYS A 156 14.14 34.64 -40.02
CA CYS A 156 13.93 33.61 -41.04
C CYS A 156 15.02 33.55 -42.12
N LYS A 157 15.89 34.57 -42.24
CA LYS A 157 17.02 34.58 -43.19
C LYS A 157 18.33 34.03 -42.61
N VAL A 158 18.35 33.70 -41.31
CA VAL A 158 19.56 33.26 -40.57
C VAL A 158 19.51 31.76 -40.21
N GLY A 159 18.40 31.07 -40.49
CA GLY A 159 18.29 29.60 -40.46
C GLY A 159 18.31 29.02 -41.86
#